data_AF-A0A931H7P5-F1
#
_entry.id   AF-A0A931H7P5-F1
#
_cell.length_a   1.000
_cell.length_b   1.000
_cell.length_c   1.000
_cell.angle_alpha   90.00
_cell.angle_beta   90.00
_cell.angle_gamma   90.00
#
_symmetry.space_group_name_H-M   'P 1'
#
loop_
_entity.id
_entity.type
_entity.pdbx_description
1 polymer ?
#
loop_
_entity_poly.entity_id
_entity_poly.type
_entity_poly.pdbx_seq_one_letter_code
_entity_poly.pdbx_strand_id
1 'polypeptide(L)'
;MAMNDATPPAPPGTLRLRRMGIDTYQEPVLYMHSGCHVCHSEGFEAQSRVEVGLGGRTIVATLNVVSGDFLSPDEAGLSEAAWRLLGASGGDVASLRHPPPLESLGHVRAKVYGRRLTQAAADAVITDIAAGRYSDLQLACFVTACAGDLLDLEETVAITRAMVRAGERMHWSEGPVMDKHCVGGIPGNRTTMLVVPIATACGLRMPKTSSRAITSPAGTADTMETLAPVDLDVPHIQRVVERTGGCIVWGGAVRLSPADDVLIRVERPLDLDSQGQLVASILSKKAAAGATHVLIDMPVGPTAKVRGVHAASVLARALRDVGQAMGLHVRVAQTDGLAPVGRGIGPALEARDVLAVLRGDPGGPADLAQRAAMLAGELLEMGNAAAAGTGASVAEAVLKDGRAWRKFQEICEAQGGMREPPVAPCRQEIVAPRSGTVIGMDNRRLARVAKLAGAPKTPCAGIDLHVRTGEFVERGQPLYTLHAGSPGALAYAADYAHAQHDAVHVIEDD
;
A
#
# COMPACT_ATOMS: atom_id res chain seq x y z
N MET A 1 -62.48 -11.65 -6.42
CA MET A 1 -61.34 -12.08 -7.25
C MET A 1 -60.15 -11.20 -6.89
N ALA A 2 -59.38 -11.59 -5.88
CA ALA A 2 -58.09 -10.97 -5.60
C ALA A 2 -57.10 -11.62 -6.56
N MET A 3 -56.58 -10.85 -7.52
CA MET A 3 -55.50 -11.30 -8.39
C MET A 3 -54.28 -11.51 -7.52
N ASN A 4 -53.89 -12.78 -7.41
CA ASN A 4 -52.67 -13.24 -6.80
C ASN A 4 -51.52 -12.78 -7.70
N ASP A 5 -50.82 -11.71 -7.31
CA ASP A 5 -49.58 -11.27 -7.95
C ASP A 5 -48.48 -12.27 -7.58
N ALA A 6 -48.56 -13.46 -8.16
CA ALA A 6 -47.53 -14.48 -8.05
C ALA A 6 -46.35 -14.02 -8.90
N THR A 7 -45.35 -13.44 -8.25
CA THR A 7 -44.00 -13.29 -8.81
C THR A 7 -43.60 -14.61 -9.46
N PRO A 8 -43.18 -14.60 -10.74
CA PRO A 8 -42.80 -15.84 -11.43
C PRO A 8 -41.72 -16.58 -10.62
N PRO A 9 -41.75 -17.92 -10.58
CA PRO A 9 -40.75 -18.69 -9.87
C PRO A 9 -39.37 -18.34 -10.43
N ALA A 10 -38.44 -17.97 -9.54
CA ALA A 10 -37.09 -17.65 -9.93
C ALA A 10 -36.47 -18.85 -10.66
N PRO A 11 -35.68 -18.64 -11.73
CA PRO A 11 -35.01 -19.73 -12.42
C PRO A 11 -34.17 -20.56 -11.43
N PRO A 12 -34.08 -21.89 -11.60
CA PRO A 12 -33.38 -22.76 -10.66
C PRO A 12 -31.92 -22.32 -10.48
N GLY A 13 -31.44 -22.35 -9.23
CA GLY A 13 -30.10 -21.89 -8.88
C GLY A 13 -29.95 -20.36 -8.82
N THR A 14 -31.04 -19.61 -8.66
CA THR A 14 -31.00 -18.15 -8.48
C THR A 14 -31.60 -17.70 -7.16
N LEU A 15 -31.04 -16.65 -6.56
CA LEU A 15 -31.52 -16.05 -5.32
C LEU A 15 -31.50 -14.53 -5.42
N ARG A 16 -32.41 -13.89 -4.67
CA ARG A 16 -32.44 -12.42 -4.54
C ARG A 16 -31.30 -11.97 -3.64
N LEU A 17 -30.49 -11.03 -4.13
CA LEU A 17 -29.36 -10.48 -3.40
C LEU A 17 -29.83 -9.53 -2.29
N ARG A 18 -29.18 -9.66 -1.13
CA ARG A 18 -29.35 -8.78 0.02
C ARG A 18 -28.01 -8.28 0.53
N ARG A 19 -27.89 -6.97 0.74
CA ARG A 19 -26.71 -6.37 1.36
C ARG A 19 -26.79 -6.58 2.87
N MET A 20 -25.78 -7.25 3.44
CA MET A 20 -25.80 -7.62 4.86
C MET A 20 -25.24 -6.53 5.78
N GLY A 21 -24.47 -5.57 5.27
CA GLY A 21 -23.78 -4.58 6.11
C GLY A 21 -22.61 -5.17 6.92
N ILE A 22 -22.15 -6.39 6.58
CA ILE A 22 -21.08 -7.09 7.30
C ILE A 22 -19.75 -6.80 6.60
N ASP A 23 -18.82 -6.20 7.35
CA ASP A 23 -17.44 -5.96 6.91
C ASP A 23 -16.56 -7.20 7.16
N THR A 24 -16.29 -7.92 6.08
CA THR A 24 -15.35 -9.06 6.03
C THR A 24 -13.97 -8.62 5.52
N TYR A 25 -13.67 -7.34 5.64
CA TYR A 25 -12.49 -6.66 5.12
C TYR A 25 -12.38 -6.75 3.58
N GLN A 26 -11.69 -7.77 3.08
CA GLN A 26 -11.47 -7.97 1.64
C GLN A 26 -11.98 -9.34 1.15
N GLU A 27 -12.41 -10.22 2.06
CA GLU A 27 -12.89 -11.54 1.66
C GLU A 27 -14.34 -11.45 1.16
N PRO A 28 -14.64 -11.88 -0.09
CA PRO A 28 -16.01 -11.97 -0.56
C PRO A 28 -16.72 -13.14 0.15
N VAL A 29 -17.66 -12.82 1.04
CA VAL A 29 -18.49 -13.81 1.75
C VAL A 29 -19.93 -13.75 1.27
N LEU A 30 -20.49 -14.93 1.00
CA LEU A 30 -21.88 -15.21 0.69
C LEU A 30 -22.54 -15.83 1.94
N TYR A 31 -23.74 -15.40 2.26
CA TYR A 31 -24.57 -15.96 3.34
C TYR A 31 -25.81 -16.58 2.71
N MET A 32 -26.13 -17.82 3.06
CA MET A 32 -27.37 -18.47 2.64
C MET A 32 -28.01 -19.15 3.84
N HIS A 33 -29.33 -19.13 3.90
CA HIS A 33 -30.06 -19.82 4.94
C HIS A 33 -29.88 -21.35 4.82
N SER A 34 -29.86 -22.07 5.94
CA SER A 34 -29.70 -23.53 5.98
C SER A 34 -30.82 -24.26 5.26
N GLY A 35 -32.03 -23.71 5.29
CA GLY A 35 -33.19 -24.18 4.51
C GLY A 35 -33.27 -23.68 3.07
N CYS A 36 -32.21 -23.05 2.54
CA CYS A 36 -32.20 -22.57 1.16
C CYS A 36 -32.23 -23.73 0.16
N HIS A 37 -33.16 -23.68 -0.79
CA HIS A 37 -33.32 -24.71 -1.81
C HIS A 37 -32.07 -24.88 -2.69
N VAL A 38 -31.31 -23.80 -2.93
CA VAL A 38 -30.06 -23.84 -3.68
C VAL A 38 -28.96 -24.58 -2.90
N CYS A 39 -28.83 -24.35 -1.58
CA CYS A 39 -27.88 -25.10 -0.75
C CYS A 39 -28.13 -26.61 -0.84
N HIS A 40 -29.40 -27.02 -0.76
CA HIS A 40 -29.76 -28.43 -0.79
C HIS A 40 -29.61 -29.07 -2.17
N SER A 41 -30.00 -28.37 -3.24
CA SER A 41 -29.97 -28.92 -4.61
C SER A 41 -28.56 -28.99 -5.19
N GLU A 42 -27.72 -27.99 -4.92
CA GLU A 42 -26.33 -27.94 -5.40
C GLU A 42 -25.34 -28.58 -4.41
N GLY A 43 -25.79 -28.98 -3.22
CA GLY A 43 -24.95 -29.60 -2.19
C GLY A 43 -23.92 -28.65 -1.57
N PHE A 44 -24.24 -27.36 -1.46
CA PHE A 44 -23.34 -26.40 -0.84
C PHE A 44 -23.34 -26.56 0.69
N GLU A 45 -22.15 -26.65 1.26
CA GLU A 45 -21.90 -26.67 2.70
C GLU A 45 -21.21 -25.39 3.16
N ALA A 46 -21.17 -25.14 4.47
CA ALA A 46 -20.37 -24.05 5.02
C ALA A 46 -18.90 -24.16 4.56
N GLN A 47 -18.29 -23.02 4.26
CA GLN A 47 -16.96 -22.87 3.66
C GLN A 47 -16.83 -23.31 2.19
N SER A 48 -17.93 -23.73 1.54
CA SER A 48 -17.93 -23.97 0.09
C SER A 48 -17.57 -22.70 -0.67
N ARG A 49 -16.86 -22.85 -1.79
CA ARG A 49 -16.61 -21.76 -2.74
C ARG A 49 -17.75 -21.74 -3.75
N VAL A 50 -18.43 -20.61 -3.87
CA VAL A 50 -19.60 -20.45 -4.73
C VAL A 50 -19.34 -19.34 -5.73
N GLU A 51 -19.56 -19.63 -7.01
CA GLU A 51 -19.59 -18.60 -8.05
C GLU A 51 -20.94 -17.89 -8.00
N VAL A 52 -20.89 -16.57 -7.81
CA VAL A 52 -22.07 -15.69 -7.78
C VAL A 52 -22.05 -14.84 -9.05
N GLY A 53 -23.04 -15.05 -9.91
CA GLY A 53 -23.18 -14.37 -11.20
C GLY A 53 -24.30 -13.33 -11.22
N LEU A 54 -24.03 -12.13 -11.73
CA LEU A 54 -24.98 -11.04 -11.88
C LEU A 54 -24.71 -10.25 -13.18
N GLY A 55 -25.63 -10.33 -14.15
CA GLY A 55 -25.57 -9.51 -15.36
C GLY A 55 -24.25 -9.65 -16.14
N GLY A 56 -23.73 -10.87 -16.26
CA GLY A 56 -22.45 -11.18 -16.92
C GLY A 56 -21.20 -10.95 -16.07
N ARG A 57 -21.33 -10.40 -14.86
CA ARG A 57 -20.24 -10.29 -13.87
C ARG A 57 -20.28 -11.50 -12.96
N THR A 58 -19.12 -12.01 -12.58
CA THR A 58 -19.02 -13.12 -11.62
C THR A 58 -17.99 -12.81 -10.55
N ILE A 59 -18.25 -13.32 -9.34
CA ILE A 59 -17.27 -13.39 -8.25
C ILE A 59 -17.28 -14.79 -7.67
N VAL A 60 -16.17 -15.20 -7.04
CA VAL A 60 -16.15 -16.39 -6.19
C VAL A 60 -16.20 -15.95 -4.73
N ALA A 61 -17.18 -16.44 -3.98
CA ALA A 61 -17.39 -16.11 -2.59
C ALA A 61 -17.31 -17.36 -1.70
N THR A 62 -16.85 -17.18 -0.46
CA THR A 62 -16.88 -18.22 0.58
C THR A 62 -18.29 -18.25 1.22
N LEU A 63 -18.94 -19.41 1.24
CA LEU A 63 -20.28 -19.57 1.80
C LEU A 63 -20.25 -19.72 3.33
N ASN A 64 -21.00 -18.88 4.03
CA ASN A 64 -21.41 -19.09 5.40
C ASN A 64 -22.90 -19.44 5.45
N VAL A 65 -23.22 -20.58 6.07
CA VAL A 65 -24.62 -21.00 6.25
C VAL A 65 -25.18 -20.38 7.52
N VAL A 66 -26.36 -19.77 7.43
CA VAL A 66 -27.06 -19.14 8.56
C VAL A 66 -28.33 -19.91 8.88
N SER A 67 -28.71 -19.98 10.16
CA SER A 67 -29.92 -20.69 10.61
C SER A 67 -30.94 -19.77 11.29
N GLY A 68 -30.68 -18.47 11.32
CA GLY A 68 -31.57 -17.48 11.93
C GLY A 68 -32.41 -16.74 10.89
N ASP A 69 -33.55 -16.22 11.33
CA ASP A 69 -34.58 -15.61 10.45
C ASP A 69 -34.20 -14.25 9.85
N PHE A 70 -32.99 -13.75 10.13
CA PHE A 70 -32.53 -12.47 9.59
C PHE A 70 -32.23 -12.52 8.09
N LEU A 71 -32.15 -13.72 7.49
CA LEU A 71 -32.00 -13.95 6.05
C LEU A 71 -33.00 -15.03 5.59
N SER A 72 -33.80 -14.71 4.57
CA SER A 72 -34.80 -15.64 4.04
C SER A 72 -34.16 -16.79 3.24
N PRO A 73 -34.75 -18.00 3.20
CA PRO A 73 -34.34 -19.10 2.32
C PRO A 73 -34.25 -18.75 0.81
N ASP A 74 -34.96 -17.71 0.37
CA ASP A 74 -34.97 -17.25 -1.02
C ASP A 74 -34.00 -16.07 -1.28
N GLU A 75 -33.17 -15.75 -0.30
CA GLU A 75 -32.19 -14.66 -0.36
C GLU A 75 -30.74 -15.15 -0.27
N ALA A 76 -29.87 -14.47 -0.99
CA ALA A 76 -28.41 -14.58 -0.88
C ALA A 76 -27.88 -13.29 -0.25
N GLY A 77 -27.41 -13.39 0.99
CA GLY A 77 -26.76 -12.29 1.68
C GLY A 77 -25.33 -12.10 1.20
N LEU A 78 -24.90 -10.88 0.90
CA LEU A 78 -23.51 -10.59 0.57
C LEU A 78 -22.88 -9.67 1.62
N SER A 79 -21.63 -9.98 1.97
CA SER A 79 -20.72 -9.06 2.67
C SER A 79 -20.48 -7.76 1.88
N GLU A 80 -19.97 -6.72 2.55
CA GLU A 80 -19.62 -5.45 1.91
C GLU A 80 -18.56 -5.61 0.79
N ALA A 81 -17.63 -6.56 0.94
CA ALA A 81 -16.65 -6.88 -0.08
C ALA A 81 -17.31 -7.52 -1.32
N ALA A 82 -18.11 -8.58 -1.12
CA ALA A 82 -18.80 -9.28 -2.21
C ALA A 82 -19.80 -8.37 -2.94
N TRP A 83 -20.56 -7.56 -2.20
CA TRP A 83 -21.54 -6.62 -2.76
C TRP A 83 -20.90 -5.62 -3.73
N ARG A 84 -19.76 -5.03 -3.32
CA ARG A 84 -19.00 -4.06 -4.12
C ARG A 84 -18.32 -4.72 -5.33
N LEU A 85 -17.69 -5.89 -5.15
CA LEU A 85 -17.01 -6.59 -6.25
C LEU A 85 -17.98 -7.06 -7.33
N LEU A 86 -19.16 -7.54 -6.93
CA LEU A 86 -20.21 -7.93 -7.87
C LEU A 86 -20.90 -6.71 -8.51
N GLY A 87 -20.78 -5.54 -7.89
CA GLY A 87 -21.49 -4.32 -8.27
C GLY A 87 -23.01 -4.51 -8.21
N ALA A 88 -23.47 -5.12 -7.11
CA ALA A 88 -24.86 -5.46 -6.87
C ALA A 88 -25.69 -4.25 -6.40
N SER A 89 -26.99 -4.31 -6.70
CA SER A 89 -28.03 -3.38 -6.28
C SER A 89 -29.13 -4.10 -5.52
N GLY A 90 -29.90 -3.37 -4.71
CA GLY A 90 -30.98 -3.95 -3.91
C GLY A 90 -32.04 -4.61 -4.79
N GLY A 91 -32.32 -5.90 -4.54
CA GLY A 91 -33.32 -6.66 -5.28
C GLY A 91 -32.81 -7.39 -6.54
N ASP A 92 -31.53 -7.25 -6.88
CA ASP A 92 -30.90 -8.00 -7.96
C ASP A 92 -31.05 -9.51 -7.75
N VAL A 93 -31.17 -10.27 -8.83
CA VAL A 93 -31.23 -11.75 -8.80
C VAL A 93 -29.92 -12.30 -9.34
N ALA A 94 -29.22 -13.09 -8.52
CA ALA A 94 -27.94 -13.68 -8.89
C ALA A 94 -28.05 -15.19 -9.10
N SER A 95 -27.28 -15.73 -10.03
CA SER A 95 -27.09 -17.17 -10.18
C SER A 95 -25.98 -17.67 -9.27
N LEU A 96 -26.18 -18.85 -8.68
CA LEU A 96 -25.23 -19.51 -7.79
C LEU A 96 -24.83 -20.86 -8.38
N ARG A 97 -23.53 -21.10 -8.54
CA ARG A 97 -22.99 -22.32 -9.16
C ARG A 97 -21.67 -22.72 -8.49
N HIS A 98 -21.29 -23.98 -8.65
CA HIS A 98 -19.92 -24.40 -8.33
C HIS A 98 -18.92 -23.71 -9.27
N PRO A 99 -17.83 -23.13 -8.76
CA PRO A 99 -16.80 -22.55 -9.61
C PRO A 99 -16.12 -23.65 -10.45
N PRO A 100 -15.62 -23.30 -11.65
CA PRO A 100 -14.88 -24.25 -12.47
C PRO A 100 -13.61 -24.74 -11.74
N PRO A 101 -13.15 -25.98 -12.00
CA PRO A 101 -11.91 -26.50 -11.44
C PRO A 101 -10.71 -25.59 -11.75
N LEU A 102 -9.87 -25.34 -10.75
CA LEU A 102 -8.66 -24.52 -10.90
C LEU A 102 -7.48 -25.37 -11.38
N GLU A 103 -7.30 -25.46 -12.69
CA GLU A 103 -6.16 -26.18 -13.29
C GLU A 103 -4.82 -25.62 -12.81
N SER A 104 -4.74 -24.30 -12.58
CA SER A 104 -3.52 -23.62 -12.12
C SER A 104 -3.02 -24.12 -10.76
N LEU A 105 -3.88 -24.69 -9.90
CA LEU A 105 -3.45 -25.30 -8.63
C LEU A 105 -2.52 -26.50 -8.85
N GLY A 106 -2.59 -27.15 -10.02
CA GLY A 106 -1.61 -28.14 -10.42
C GLY A 106 -0.18 -27.58 -10.42
N HIS A 107 0.00 -26.34 -10.87
CA HIS A 107 1.29 -25.66 -10.86
C HIS A 107 1.74 -25.27 -9.46
N VAL A 108 0.82 -24.82 -8.60
CA VAL A 108 1.13 -24.52 -7.19
C VAL A 108 1.58 -25.79 -6.47
N ARG A 109 0.88 -26.92 -6.64
CA ARG A 109 1.31 -28.22 -6.09
C ARG A 109 2.67 -28.64 -6.62
N ALA A 110 2.91 -28.50 -7.93
CA ALA A 110 4.21 -28.81 -8.51
C ALA A 110 5.32 -27.95 -7.88
N LYS A 111 5.05 -26.67 -7.63
CA LYS A 111 5.98 -25.75 -6.95
C LYS A 111 6.28 -26.17 -5.52
N VAL A 112 5.27 -26.60 -4.75
CA VAL A 112 5.46 -27.17 -3.40
C VAL A 112 6.43 -28.36 -3.42
N TYR A 113 6.41 -29.18 -4.47
CA TYR A 113 7.35 -30.29 -4.66
C TYR A 113 8.65 -29.90 -5.39
N GLY A 114 9.00 -28.61 -5.42
CA GLY A 114 10.28 -28.11 -5.95
C GLY A 114 10.36 -27.99 -7.47
N ARG A 115 9.24 -28.09 -8.20
CA ARG A 115 9.23 -27.82 -9.65
C ARG A 115 9.21 -26.31 -9.92
N ARG A 116 9.95 -25.90 -10.95
CA ARG A 116 10.03 -24.50 -11.35
C ARG A 116 8.73 -24.03 -12.02
N LEU A 117 8.33 -22.78 -11.78
CA LEU A 117 7.24 -22.11 -12.47
C LEU A 117 7.71 -21.64 -13.85
N THR A 118 7.16 -22.25 -14.91
CA THR A 118 7.33 -21.73 -16.27
C THR A 118 6.51 -20.46 -16.46
N GLN A 119 6.77 -19.71 -17.53
CA GLN A 119 5.99 -18.51 -17.84
C GLN A 119 4.49 -18.80 -17.97
N ALA A 120 4.11 -19.89 -18.63
CA ALA A 120 2.71 -20.29 -18.79
C ALA A 120 2.07 -20.69 -17.45
N ALA A 121 2.81 -21.38 -16.59
CA ALA A 121 2.34 -21.73 -15.25
C ALA A 121 2.13 -20.48 -14.38
N ALA A 122 3.06 -19.53 -14.42
CA ALA A 122 2.94 -18.24 -13.73
C ALA A 122 1.73 -17.45 -14.25
N ASP A 123 1.50 -17.43 -15.57
CA ASP A 123 0.33 -16.78 -16.17
C ASP A 123 -0.98 -17.38 -15.67
N ALA A 124 -1.09 -18.71 -15.66
CA ALA A 124 -2.30 -19.39 -15.18
C ALA A 124 -2.56 -19.09 -13.69
N VAL A 125 -1.54 -19.22 -12.84
CA VAL A 125 -1.66 -18.98 -11.40
C VAL A 125 -2.01 -17.53 -11.10
N ILE A 126 -1.28 -16.57 -11.66
CA ILE A 126 -1.49 -15.16 -11.39
C ILE A 126 -2.82 -14.65 -11.96
N THR A 127 -3.27 -15.19 -13.10
CA THR A 127 -4.60 -14.87 -13.66
C THR A 127 -5.72 -15.34 -12.73
N ASP A 128 -5.63 -16.55 -12.18
CA ASP A 128 -6.62 -17.07 -11.22
C ASP A 128 -6.62 -16.27 -9.90
N ILE A 129 -5.43 -15.89 -9.42
CA ILE A 129 -5.28 -15.05 -8.22
C ILE A 129 -5.88 -13.66 -8.45
N ALA A 130 -5.53 -13.00 -9.55
CA ALA A 130 -6.05 -11.68 -9.92
C ALA A 130 -7.58 -11.68 -10.09
N ALA A 131 -8.16 -12.80 -10.54
CA ALA A 131 -9.60 -12.99 -10.66
C ALA A 131 -10.30 -13.36 -9.34
N GLY A 132 -9.56 -13.43 -8.21
CA GLY A 132 -10.12 -13.79 -6.91
C GLY A 132 -10.62 -15.23 -6.80
N ARG A 133 -10.19 -16.12 -7.72
CA ARG A 133 -10.65 -17.51 -7.73
C ARG A 133 -10.05 -18.32 -6.59
N TYR A 134 -8.83 -17.99 -6.17
CA TYR A 134 -8.15 -18.68 -5.08
C TYR A 134 -8.77 -18.35 -3.73
N SER A 135 -8.90 -19.36 -2.87
CA SER A 135 -9.20 -19.17 -1.44
C SER A 135 -7.96 -18.71 -0.67
N ASP A 136 -8.14 -18.20 0.54
CA ASP A 136 -7.02 -17.76 1.38
C ASP A 136 -6.05 -18.90 1.72
N LEU A 137 -6.55 -20.15 1.84
CA LEU A 137 -5.71 -21.33 1.99
C LEU A 137 -4.83 -21.60 0.75
N GLN A 138 -5.40 -21.42 -0.45
CA GLN A 138 -4.67 -21.62 -1.70
C GLN A 138 -3.65 -20.50 -1.93
N LEU A 139 -4.00 -19.26 -1.59
CA LEU A 139 -3.07 -18.13 -1.59
C LEU A 139 -1.93 -18.35 -0.60
N ALA A 140 -2.23 -18.77 0.63
CA ALA A 140 -1.22 -19.09 1.65
C ALA A 140 -0.26 -20.18 1.16
N CYS A 141 -0.79 -21.22 0.52
CA CYS A 141 0.00 -22.30 -0.08
C CYS A 141 0.95 -21.75 -1.16
N PHE A 142 0.46 -20.90 -2.08
CA PHE A 142 1.29 -20.29 -3.11
C PHE A 142 2.39 -19.38 -2.53
N VAL A 143 2.04 -18.50 -1.59
CA VAL A 143 2.98 -17.60 -0.90
C VAL A 143 4.08 -18.42 -0.20
N THR A 144 3.69 -19.47 0.51
CA THR A 144 4.63 -20.36 1.23
C THR A 144 5.53 -21.13 0.25
N ALA A 145 4.97 -21.61 -0.87
CA ALA A 145 5.73 -22.32 -1.91
C ALA A 145 6.74 -21.41 -2.65
N CYS A 146 6.57 -20.10 -2.55
CA CYS A 146 7.46 -19.08 -3.09
C CYS A 146 8.38 -18.45 -2.03
N ALA A 147 8.31 -18.88 -0.77
CA ALA A 147 9.01 -18.23 0.33
C ALA A 147 10.52 -18.45 0.33
N GLY A 148 11.27 -17.53 0.98
CA GLY A 148 12.73 -17.61 1.07
C GLY A 148 13.41 -17.54 -0.30
N ASP A 149 14.35 -18.47 -0.54
CA ASP A 149 15.12 -18.57 -1.79
C ASP A 149 14.48 -19.52 -2.81
N LEU A 150 13.20 -19.87 -2.63
CA LEU A 150 12.49 -20.80 -3.51
C LEU A 150 12.10 -20.19 -4.85
N LEU A 151 12.26 -18.89 -5.06
CA LEU A 151 12.08 -18.25 -6.38
C LEU A 151 13.43 -17.86 -6.95
N ASP A 152 13.81 -18.46 -8.07
CA ASP A 152 14.97 -17.98 -8.83
C ASP A 152 14.62 -16.76 -9.73
N LEU A 153 15.62 -16.26 -10.44
CA LEU A 153 15.48 -15.09 -11.31
C LEU A 153 14.43 -15.30 -12.41
N GLU A 154 14.43 -16.44 -13.09
CA GLU A 154 13.49 -16.68 -14.21
C GLU A 154 12.06 -16.81 -13.70
N GLU A 155 11.88 -17.46 -12.55
CA GLU A 155 10.55 -17.57 -11.90
C GLU A 155 10.04 -16.21 -11.42
N THR A 156 10.92 -15.40 -10.82
CA THR A 156 10.60 -14.03 -10.40
C THR A 156 10.20 -13.17 -11.61
N VAL A 157 10.96 -13.27 -12.71
CA VAL A 157 10.63 -12.63 -14.00
C VAL A 157 9.28 -13.11 -14.52
N ALA A 158 9.01 -14.41 -14.48
CA ALA A 158 7.77 -15.00 -14.96
C ALA A 158 6.55 -14.50 -14.19
N ILE A 159 6.62 -14.51 -12.85
CA ILE A 159 5.57 -13.97 -11.97
C ILE A 159 5.39 -12.48 -12.21
N THR A 160 6.49 -11.71 -12.29
CA THR A 160 6.42 -10.26 -12.54
C THR A 160 5.69 -9.96 -13.85
N ARG A 161 6.04 -10.65 -14.96
CA ARG A 161 5.36 -10.48 -16.25
C ARG A 161 3.89 -10.85 -16.19
N ALA A 162 3.56 -11.93 -15.50
CA ALA A 162 2.18 -12.37 -15.31
C ALA A 162 1.36 -11.34 -14.52
N MET A 163 1.92 -10.75 -13.46
CA MET A 163 1.27 -9.68 -12.68
C MET A 163 1.00 -8.44 -13.52
N VAL A 164 1.96 -8.02 -14.36
CA VAL A 164 1.79 -6.88 -15.29
C VAL A 164 0.76 -7.17 -16.39
N ARG A 165 0.60 -8.43 -16.82
CA ARG A 165 -0.43 -8.82 -17.80
C ARG A 165 -1.83 -8.90 -17.21
N ALA A 166 -1.94 -9.30 -15.95
CA ALA A 166 -3.22 -9.43 -15.26
C ALA A 166 -3.86 -8.07 -14.90
N GLY A 167 -3.06 -7.00 -14.83
CA GLY A 167 -3.52 -5.65 -14.52
C GLY A 167 -3.70 -4.73 -15.73
N GLU A 168 -4.31 -3.58 -15.48
CA GLU A 168 -4.40 -2.47 -16.42
C GLU A 168 -3.04 -1.79 -16.58
N ARG A 169 -2.78 -1.26 -17.79
CA ARG A 169 -1.53 -0.57 -18.11
C ARG A 169 -1.80 0.87 -18.48
N MET A 170 -1.03 1.76 -17.87
CA MET A 170 -1.01 3.17 -18.25
C MET A 170 0.01 3.40 -19.36
N HIS A 171 -0.42 4.12 -20.37
CA HIS A 171 0.41 4.53 -21.50
C HIS A 171 0.62 6.04 -21.45
N TRP A 172 1.86 6.46 -21.66
CA TRP A 172 2.29 7.85 -21.69
C TRP A 172 2.83 8.18 -23.07
N SER A 173 2.81 9.46 -23.44
CA SER A 173 3.47 9.93 -24.66
C SER A 173 4.98 9.67 -24.64
N GLU A 174 5.65 9.81 -25.78
CA GLU A 174 7.08 9.48 -25.90
C GLU A 174 7.95 10.22 -24.86
N GLY A 175 9.08 9.57 -24.51
CA GLY A 175 10.06 10.07 -23.55
C GLY A 175 10.13 9.26 -22.24
N PRO A 176 11.12 9.58 -21.38
CA PRO A 176 11.31 8.87 -20.12
C PRO A 176 10.17 9.17 -19.14
N VAL A 177 9.62 8.10 -18.58
CA VAL A 177 8.67 8.13 -17.46
C VAL A 177 9.40 7.67 -16.20
N MET A 178 9.47 8.57 -15.23
CA MET A 178 10.17 8.38 -13.97
C MET A 178 9.22 7.82 -12.90
N ASP A 179 9.71 6.94 -12.04
CA ASP A 179 9.05 6.54 -10.80
C ASP A 179 10.08 6.38 -9.68
N LYS A 180 9.63 6.56 -8.45
CA LYS A 180 10.39 6.34 -7.23
C LYS A 180 9.63 5.41 -6.32
N HIS A 181 10.19 4.26 -5.99
CA HIS A 181 9.65 3.39 -4.96
C HIS A 181 10.51 3.44 -3.69
N CYS A 182 9.92 3.21 -2.53
CA CYS A 182 10.66 2.99 -1.29
C CYS A 182 10.30 1.62 -0.77
N VAL A 183 11.29 0.77 -0.50
CA VAL A 183 11.09 -0.54 0.11
C VAL A 183 10.40 -0.41 1.48
N GLY A 184 10.59 0.73 2.14
CA GLY A 184 9.90 1.10 3.38
C GLY A 184 10.53 0.48 4.61
N GLY A 185 9.73 0.35 5.67
CA GLY A 185 10.16 -0.18 6.96
C GLY A 185 10.61 0.88 7.97
N ILE A 186 10.60 2.17 7.61
CA ILE A 186 10.80 3.29 8.54
C ILE A 186 9.64 4.29 8.46
N PRO A 187 9.18 4.85 9.60
CA PRO A 187 8.15 5.88 9.64
C PRO A 187 8.67 7.24 9.15
N GLY A 188 7.75 8.15 8.81
CA GLY A 188 8.08 9.54 8.43
C GLY A 188 8.68 9.73 7.04
N ASN A 189 9.07 8.65 6.34
CA ASN A 189 9.69 8.76 5.01
C ASN A 189 8.68 9.18 3.93
N ARG A 190 8.49 10.50 3.79
CA ARG A 190 7.67 11.16 2.75
C ARG A 190 8.47 11.88 1.69
N THR A 191 9.70 11.41 1.47
CA THR A 191 10.56 11.88 0.37
C THR A 191 9.84 11.89 -0.98
N THR A 192 8.97 10.92 -1.27
CA THR A 192 8.18 10.88 -2.52
C THR A 192 7.39 12.17 -2.78
N MET A 193 6.84 12.80 -1.74
CA MET A 193 6.03 14.03 -1.88
C MET A 193 6.88 15.28 -2.19
N LEU A 194 8.19 15.20 -1.96
CA LEU A 194 9.17 16.22 -2.34
C LEU A 194 9.81 15.88 -3.69
N VAL A 195 10.13 14.61 -3.92
CA VAL A 195 10.78 14.12 -5.14
C VAL A 195 9.92 14.38 -6.38
N VAL A 196 8.60 14.11 -6.30
CA VAL A 196 7.68 14.32 -7.43
C VAL A 196 7.70 15.78 -7.91
N PRO A 197 7.42 16.80 -7.06
CA PRO A 197 7.45 18.18 -7.51
C PRO A 197 8.85 18.68 -7.91
N ILE A 198 9.94 18.16 -7.32
CA ILE A 198 11.30 18.51 -7.78
C ILE A 198 11.53 18.00 -9.21
N ALA A 199 11.23 16.72 -9.47
CA ALA A 199 11.44 16.10 -10.76
C ALA A 199 10.60 16.78 -11.86
N THR A 200 9.32 17.04 -11.59
CA THR A 200 8.41 17.68 -12.56
C THR A 200 8.69 19.17 -12.74
N ALA A 201 9.21 19.87 -11.73
CA ALA A 201 9.72 21.23 -11.88
C ALA A 201 10.97 21.30 -12.79
N CYS A 202 11.67 20.19 -12.96
CA CYS A 202 12.79 20.04 -13.91
C CYS A 202 12.36 19.45 -15.27
N GLY A 203 11.06 19.33 -15.52
CA GLY A 203 10.52 18.88 -16.81
C GLY A 203 10.42 17.36 -17.00
N LEU A 204 10.71 16.56 -15.96
CA LEU A 204 10.52 15.11 -16.03
C LEU A 204 9.06 14.72 -15.82
N ARG A 205 8.63 13.62 -16.45
CA ARG A 205 7.30 13.04 -16.24
C ARG A 205 7.34 12.03 -15.10
N MET A 206 6.51 12.21 -14.08
CA MET A 206 6.48 11.34 -12.89
C MET A 206 5.05 11.06 -12.39
N PRO A 207 4.33 10.09 -12.99
CA PRO A 207 2.96 9.73 -12.63
C PRO A 207 2.95 8.80 -11.40
N LYS A 208 3.17 9.36 -10.20
CA LYS A 208 3.42 8.54 -9.02
C LYS A 208 2.14 7.90 -8.46
N THR A 209 2.10 6.57 -8.49
CA THR A 209 1.09 5.77 -7.78
C THR A 209 1.64 5.22 -6.47
N SER A 210 0.90 5.40 -5.38
CA SER A 210 1.30 4.99 -4.03
C SER A 210 0.23 4.14 -3.37
N SER A 211 0.61 3.14 -2.60
CA SER A 211 -0.32 2.41 -1.73
C SER A 211 -0.62 3.21 -0.46
N ARG A 212 -1.76 2.92 0.16
CA ARG A 212 -2.05 3.32 1.54
C ARG A 212 -1.23 2.51 2.53
N ALA A 213 -1.12 2.99 3.75
CA ALA A 213 -0.48 2.30 4.85
C ALA A 213 -1.17 0.94 5.06
N ILE A 214 -0.36 -0.09 5.08
CA ILE A 214 -0.78 -1.44 5.48
C ILE A 214 -0.17 -1.72 6.86
N THR A 215 1.15 -1.67 6.95
CA THR A 215 1.92 -1.88 8.19
C THR A 215 2.64 -0.63 8.70
N SER A 216 2.68 0.46 7.94
CA SER A 216 3.18 1.76 8.41
C SER A 216 2.07 2.55 9.13
N PRO A 217 2.43 3.54 9.97
CA PRO A 217 1.44 4.43 10.60
C PRO A 217 0.79 5.38 9.59
N ALA A 218 1.43 5.61 8.45
CA ALA A 218 0.84 6.24 7.28
C ALA A 218 1.55 5.75 6.01
N GLY A 219 0.84 5.76 4.87
CA GLY A 219 1.41 5.62 3.53
C GLY A 219 1.47 6.98 2.83
N THR A 220 2.18 7.05 1.70
CA THR A 220 2.23 8.29 0.90
C THR A 220 0.84 8.72 0.42
N ALA A 221 -0.03 7.77 0.06
CA ALA A 221 -1.41 8.07 -0.31
C ALA A 221 -2.21 8.65 0.86
N ASP A 222 -2.06 8.12 2.08
CA ASP A 222 -2.78 8.66 3.24
C ASP A 222 -2.30 10.06 3.61
N THR A 223 -0.99 10.32 3.53
CA THR A 223 -0.44 11.66 3.74
C THR A 223 -0.91 12.63 2.66
N MET A 224 -0.82 12.25 1.38
CA MET A 224 -1.26 13.10 0.27
C MET A 224 -2.76 13.39 0.35
N GLU A 225 -3.59 12.44 0.81
CA GLU A 225 -5.04 12.63 0.97
C GLU A 225 -5.41 13.76 1.95
N THR A 226 -4.53 14.04 2.93
CA THR A 226 -4.71 15.19 3.82
C THR A 226 -4.49 16.55 3.12
N LEU A 227 -3.84 16.54 1.96
CA LEU A 227 -3.48 17.74 1.19
C LEU A 227 -4.23 17.87 -0.14
N ALA A 228 -4.63 16.78 -0.78
CA ALA A 228 -5.42 16.78 -2.03
C ALA A 228 -6.11 15.41 -2.24
N PRO A 229 -7.15 15.31 -3.08
CA PRO A 229 -7.71 14.01 -3.46
C PRO A 229 -6.66 13.07 -4.07
N VAL A 230 -6.73 11.79 -3.72
CA VAL A 230 -5.82 10.74 -4.23
C VAL A 230 -6.54 9.63 -5.00
N ASP A 231 -7.86 9.57 -4.88
CA ASP A 231 -8.72 8.59 -5.56
C ASP A 231 -9.17 9.19 -6.90
N LEU A 232 -8.42 8.88 -7.96
CA LEU A 232 -8.64 9.37 -9.32
C LEU A 232 -8.68 8.18 -10.27
N ASP A 233 -9.60 8.21 -11.24
CA ASP A 233 -9.60 7.25 -12.35
C ASP A 233 -8.45 7.52 -13.34
N VAL A 234 -8.19 6.55 -14.23
CA VAL A 234 -7.10 6.64 -15.22
C VAL A 234 -7.22 7.88 -16.11
N PRO A 235 -8.40 8.23 -16.68
CA PRO A 235 -8.54 9.46 -17.46
C PRO A 235 -8.20 10.75 -16.69
N HIS A 236 -8.60 10.84 -15.42
CA HIS A 236 -8.25 11.98 -14.57
C HIS A 236 -6.74 12.02 -14.30
N ILE A 237 -6.12 10.88 -14.00
CA ILE A 237 -4.68 10.79 -13.80
C ILE A 237 -3.93 11.28 -15.04
N GLN A 238 -4.35 10.85 -16.24
CA GLN A 238 -3.75 11.29 -17.51
C GLN A 238 -3.82 12.81 -17.67
N ARG A 239 -4.99 13.43 -17.45
CA ARG A 239 -5.17 14.89 -17.52
C ARG A 239 -4.27 15.63 -16.52
N VAL A 240 -4.15 15.13 -15.29
CA VAL A 240 -3.27 15.71 -14.27
C VAL A 240 -1.82 15.70 -14.76
N VAL A 241 -1.33 14.53 -15.17
CA VAL A 241 0.07 14.33 -15.57
C VAL A 241 0.41 15.11 -16.84
N GLU A 242 -0.49 15.18 -17.82
CA GLU A 242 -0.31 16.00 -19.02
C GLU A 242 -0.18 17.49 -18.69
N ARG A 243 -0.93 17.97 -17.68
CA ARG A 243 -0.93 19.38 -17.28
C ARG A 243 0.28 19.76 -16.43
N THR A 244 0.70 18.90 -15.51
CA THR A 244 1.66 19.26 -14.45
C THR A 244 3.00 18.55 -14.60
N GLY A 245 3.07 17.50 -15.42
CA GLY A 245 4.19 16.56 -15.51
C GLY A 245 4.12 15.42 -14.50
N GLY A 246 3.25 15.46 -13.48
CA GLY A 246 3.17 14.37 -12.50
C GLY A 246 1.99 14.44 -11.55
N CYS A 247 1.81 13.37 -10.79
CA CYS A 247 0.73 13.22 -9.83
C CYS A 247 1.21 12.41 -8.63
N ILE A 248 0.47 12.45 -7.53
CA ILE A 248 0.63 11.58 -6.37
C ILE A 248 -0.76 11.04 -6.03
N VAL A 249 -1.05 9.81 -6.50
CA VAL A 249 -2.38 9.21 -6.42
C VAL A 249 -2.33 7.85 -5.73
N TRP A 250 -3.48 7.38 -5.26
CA TRP A 250 -3.62 6.07 -4.65
C TRP A 250 -3.68 5.00 -5.74
N GLY A 251 -2.77 4.03 -5.68
CA GLY A 251 -2.71 2.94 -6.64
C GLY A 251 -3.93 2.03 -6.62
N GLY A 252 -4.63 1.88 -5.48
CA GLY A 252 -5.78 0.96 -5.38
C GLY A 252 -7.04 1.43 -6.14
N ALA A 253 -7.10 2.70 -6.52
CA ALA A 253 -8.13 3.22 -7.43
C ALA A 253 -7.94 2.71 -8.88
N VAL A 254 -6.74 2.22 -9.19
CA VAL A 254 -6.32 1.83 -10.53
C VAL A 254 -5.89 0.37 -10.49
N ARG A 255 -6.51 -0.50 -11.29
CA ARG A 255 -6.25 -1.96 -11.24
C ARG A 255 -4.91 -2.36 -11.90
N LEU A 256 -3.81 -1.73 -11.51
CA LEU A 256 -2.48 -1.89 -12.12
C LEU A 256 -1.85 -3.26 -11.86
N SER A 257 -2.06 -3.84 -10.67
CA SER A 257 -1.52 -5.15 -10.31
C SER A 257 -2.48 -5.87 -9.35
N PRO A 258 -3.67 -6.29 -9.81
CA PRO A 258 -4.72 -6.84 -8.94
C PRO A 258 -4.29 -8.10 -8.18
N ALA A 259 -3.37 -8.90 -8.74
CA ALA A 259 -2.81 -10.06 -8.04
C ALA A 259 -2.06 -9.67 -6.75
N ASP A 260 -1.36 -8.53 -6.76
CA ASP A 260 -0.63 -8.03 -5.60
C ASP A 260 -1.57 -7.67 -4.46
N ASP A 261 -2.68 -6.99 -4.79
CA ASP A 261 -3.70 -6.60 -3.82
C ASP A 261 -4.40 -7.83 -3.18
N VAL A 262 -4.47 -8.95 -3.89
CA VAL A 262 -5.01 -10.21 -3.36
C VAL A 262 -3.97 -10.95 -2.51
N LEU A 263 -2.72 -11.04 -2.95
CA LEU A 263 -1.64 -11.73 -2.24
C LEU A 263 -1.35 -11.09 -0.88
N ILE A 264 -1.34 -9.75 -0.82
CA ILE A 264 -0.99 -9.02 0.40
C ILE A 264 -1.96 -9.27 1.57
N ARG A 265 -3.19 -9.73 1.29
CA ARG A 265 -4.18 -10.14 2.30
C ARG A 265 -3.65 -11.28 3.16
N VAL A 266 -2.86 -12.18 2.57
CA VAL A 266 -2.38 -13.41 3.20
C VAL A 266 -0.90 -13.33 3.59
N GLU A 267 -0.06 -12.66 2.80
CA GLU A 267 1.34 -12.42 3.14
C GLU A 267 1.50 -11.73 4.51
N ARG A 268 0.60 -10.79 4.80
CA ARG A 268 0.66 -9.99 6.02
C ARG A 268 0.35 -10.79 7.30
N PRO A 269 -0.78 -11.51 7.44
CA PRO A 269 -1.02 -12.36 8.61
C PRO A 269 0.06 -13.43 8.82
N LEU A 270 0.66 -13.91 7.72
CA LEU A 270 1.73 -14.90 7.78
C LEU A 270 3.10 -14.30 8.16
N ASP A 271 3.25 -12.98 8.08
CA ASP A 271 4.54 -12.27 8.19
C ASP A 271 5.61 -12.87 7.24
N LEU A 272 5.17 -13.28 6.05
CA LEU A 272 6.01 -13.86 5.00
C LEU A 272 6.13 -12.87 3.84
N ASP A 273 7.35 -12.39 3.63
CA ASP A 273 7.69 -11.48 2.54
C ASP A 273 9.01 -11.94 1.91
N SER A 274 8.89 -12.79 0.89
CA SER A 274 10.05 -13.33 0.19
C SER A 274 10.65 -12.29 -0.75
N GLN A 275 11.96 -12.39 -0.97
CA GLN A 275 12.65 -11.45 -1.85
C GLN A 275 12.08 -11.46 -3.28
N GLY A 276 11.78 -12.65 -3.82
CA GLY A 276 11.21 -12.80 -5.16
C GLY A 276 9.82 -12.14 -5.27
N GLN A 277 8.93 -12.38 -4.30
CA GLN A 277 7.60 -11.76 -4.29
C GLN A 277 7.68 -10.25 -4.09
N LEU A 278 8.56 -9.76 -3.21
CA LEU A 278 8.78 -8.34 -3.00
C LEU A 278 9.22 -7.65 -4.30
N VAL A 279 10.18 -8.23 -5.01
CA VAL A 279 10.67 -7.71 -6.30
C VAL A 279 9.56 -7.72 -7.34
N ALA A 280 8.81 -8.81 -7.44
CA ALA A 280 7.71 -8.95 -8.39
C ALA A 280 6.59 -7.93 -8.12
N SER A 281 6.17 -7.78 -6.86
CA SER A 281 5.19 -6.79 -6.41
C SER A 281 5.62 -5.37 -6.79
N ILE A 282 6.86 -5.00 -6.44
CA ILE A 282 7.35 -3.64 -6.68
C ILE A 282 7.38 -3.36 -8.18
N LEU A 283 8.07 -4.20 -8.96
CA LEU A 283 8.33 -3.93 -10.36
C LEU A 283 7.08 -4.09 -11.24
N SER A 284 6.15 -4.99 -10.89
CA SER A 284 4.92 -5.15 -11.67
C SER A 284 4.09 -3.87 -11.67
N LYS A 285 3.89 -3.25 -10.50
CA LYS A 285 3.18 -1.97 -10.38
C LYS A 285 3.88 -0.84 -11.12
N LYS A 286 5.22 -0.83 -11.13
CA LYS A 286 6.02 0.20 -11.82
C LYS A 286 5.90 0.07 -13.34
N ALA A 287 6.04 -1.15 -13.85
CA ALA A 287 5.86 -1.45 -15.27
C ALA A 287 4.41 -1.20 -15.73
N ALA A 288 3.41 -1.61 -14.94
CA ALA A 288 1.99 -1.38 -15.24
C ALA A 288 1.63 0.11 -15.22
N ALA A 289 2.27 0.91 -14.36
CA ALA A 289 2.15 2.36 -14.38
C ALA A 289 2.85 3.03 -15.57
N GLY A 290 3.49 2.28 -16.47
CA GLY A 290 4.17 2.81 -17.65
C GLY A 290 5.53 3.45 -17.35
N ALA A 291 6.14 3.16 -16.19
CA ALA A 291 7.46 3.67 -15.86
C ALA A 291 8.53 3.06 -16.79
N THR A 292 9.56 3.84 -17.08
CA THR A 292 10.74 3.42 -17.86
C THR A 292 12.00 3.47 -17.00
N HIS A 293 12.07 4.43 -16.07
CA HIS A 293 13.18 4.68 -15.17
C HIS A 293 12.66 4.63 -13.74
N VAL A 294 13.24 3.77 -12.91
CA VAL A 294 12.75 3.53 -11.55
C VAL A 294 13.89 3.67 -10.56
N LEU A 295 13.77 4.63 -9.65
CA LEU A 295 14.65 4.73 -8.48
C LEU A 295 14.03 3.97 -7.31
N ILE A 296 14.79 3.06 -6.70
CA ILE A 296 14.40 2.35 -5.49
C ILE A 296 15.19 2.92 -4.30
N ASP A 297 14.49 3.59 -3.40
CA ASP A 297 14.97 3.97 -2.07
C ASP A 297 14.90 2.77 -1.13
N MET A 298 16.03 2.38 -0.56
CA MET A 298 16.17 1.22 0.30
C MET A 298 16.76 1.62 1.65
N PRO A 299 15.90 1.96 2.64
CA PRO A 299 16.35 2.17 4.01
C PRO A 299 16.99 0.91 4.58
N VAL A 300 18.21 1.02 5.09
CA VAL A 300 18.96 -0.07 5.72
C VAL A 300 19.17 0.25 7.20
N GLY A 301 18.66 -0.60 8.08
CA GLY A 301 18.76 -0.39 9.52
C GLY A 301 18.16 -1.54 10.33
N PRO A 302 18.49 -1.63 11.63
CA PRO A 302 18.15 -2.79 12.47
C PRO A 302 16.64 -3.02 12.58
N THR A 303 15.85 -1.95 12.57
CA THR A 303 14.39 -1.97 12.68
C THR A 303 13.68 -1.74 11.33
N ALA A 304 14.43 -1.46 10.27
CA ALA A 304 13.92 -1.30 8.90
C ALA A 304 13.51 -2.66 8.30
N LYS A 305 12.98 -2.62 7.07
CA LYS A 305 12.64 -3.84 6.33
C LYS A 305 13.90 -4.59 5.89
N VAL A 306 14.94 -3.86 5.50
CA VAL A 306 16.25 -4.40 5.14
C VAL A 306 17.22 -4.18 6.30
N ARG A 307 17.62 -5.26 6.98
CA ARG A 307 18.34 -5.18 8.27
C ARG A 307 19.87 -5.16 8.19
N GLY A 308 20.43 -5.20 6.98
CA GLY A 308 21.88 -5.18 6.82
C GLY A 308 22.32 -5.03 5.38
N VAL A 309 23.59 -4.64 5.22
CA VAL A 309 24.21 -4.32 3.92
C VAL A 309 24.23 -5.52 2.97
N HIS A 310 24.42 -6.73 3.50
CA HIS A 310 24.38 -7.94 2.68
C HIS A 310 22.99 -8.17 2.07
N ALA A 311 21.93 -8.15 2.90
CA ALA A 311 20.55 -8.27 2.44
C ALA A 311 20.19 -7.14 1.45
N ALA A 312 20.66 -5.92 1.70
CA ALA A 312 20.48 -4.79 0.78
C ALA A 312 21.13 -5.04 -0.58
N SER A 313 22.35 -5.59 -0.59
CA SER A 313 23.09 -5.88 -1.81
C SER A 313 22.42 -6.97 -2.65
N VAL A 314 21.92 -8.03 -2.00
CA VAL A 314 21.21 -9.14 -2.66
C VAL A 314 19.88 -8.65 -3.26
N LEU A 315 19.06 -7.93 -2.48
CA LEU A 315 17.80 -7.36 -2.97
C LEU A 315 18.04 -6.33 -4.08
N ALA A 316 19.05 -5.48 -3.96
CA ALA A 316 19.38 -4.49 -4.99
C ALA A 316 19.77 -5.15 -6.31
N ARG A 317 20.49 -6.29 -6.27
CA ARG A 317 20.80 -7.08 -7.45
C ARG A 317 19.54 -7.65 -8.10
N ALA A 318 18.68 -8.30 -7.32
CA ALA A 318 17.44 -8.88 -7.85
C ALA A 318 16.52 -7.83 -8.47
N LEU A 319 16.39 -6.65 -7.86
CA LEU A 319 15.62 -5.52 -8.42
C LEU A 319 16.17 -5.07 -9.77
N ARG A 320 17.50 -5.02 -9.95
CA ARG A 320 18.12 -4.65 -11.22
C ARG A 320 17.96 -5.75 -12.27
N ASP A 321 18.23 -7.00 -11.91
CA ASP A 321 18.20 -8.11 -12.86
C ASP A 321 16.76 -8.36 -13.38
N VAL A 322 15.76 -8.34 -12.49
CA VAL A 322 14.35 -8.44 -12.89
C VAL A 322 13.90 -7.17 -13.61
N GLY A 323 14.32 -5.99 -13.15
CA GLY A 323 14.03 -4.71 -13.81
C GLY A 323 14.49 -4.68 -15.26
N GLN A 324 15.73 -5.10 -15.52
CA GLN A 324 16.28 -5.23 -16.87
C GLN A 324 15.47 -6.20 -17.72
N ALA A 325 15.08 -7.35 -17.15
CA ALA A 325 14.22 -8.32 -17.85
C ALA A 325 12.80 -7.78 -18.12
N MET A 326 12.34 -6.76 -17.38
CA MET A 326 11.09 -6.04 -17.63
C MET A 326 11.25 -4.84 -18.58
N GLY A 327 12.48 -4.52 -19.02
CA GLY A 327 12.75 -3.33 -19.83
C GLY A 327 12.78 -2.02 -19.03
N LEU A 328 13.04 -2.09 -17.71
CA LEU A 328 13.13 -0.94 -16.81
C LEU A 328 14.59 -0.59 -16.52
N HIS A 329 14.90 0.71 -16.54
CA HIS A 329 16.16 1.24 -16.02
C HIS A 329 16.04 1.43 -14.50
N VAL A 330 16.49 0.43 -13.74
CA VAL A 330 16.40 0.44 -12.27
C VAL A 330 17.71 0.90 -11.63
N ARG A 331 17.63 1.91 -10.76
CA ARG A 331 18.72 2.31 -9.85
C ARG A 331 18.25 2.10 -8.42
N VAL A 332 19.17 1.70 -7.53
CA VAL A 332 18.87 1.47 -6.11
C VAL A 332 19.75 2.38 -5.27
N ALA A 333 19.13 3.26 -4.48
CA ALA A 333 19.79 4.12 -3.51
C ALA A 333 19.59 3.52 -2.11
N GLN A 334 20.68 3.09 -1.48
CA GLN A 334 20.64 2.68 -0.08
C GLN A 334 20.63 3.93 0.80
N THR A 335 19.66 4.02 1.70
CA THR A 335 19.49 5.16 2.60
C THR A 335 19.55 4.73 4.06
N ASP A 336 19.83 5.68 4.94
CA ASP A 336 19.88 5.42 6.37
C ASP A 336 18.50 4.99 6.92
N GLY A 337 18.44 3.83 7.57
CA GLY A 337 17.25 3.29 8.22
C GLY A 337 17.34 3.23 9.74
N LEU A 338 18.30 3.94 10.36
CA LEU A 338 18.52 3.92 11.81
C LEU A 338 17.42 4.65 12.60
N ALA A 339 16.82 5.70 12.04
CA ALA A 339 15.82 6.53 12.69
C ALA A 339 14.65 6.90 11.74
N PRO A 340 13.53 7.42 12.29
CA PRO A 340 12.47 8.03 11.49
C PRO A 340 13.02 9.16 10.62
N VAL A 341 12.37 9.42 9.48
CA VAL A 341 12.69 10.58 8.62
C VAL A 341 11.73 11.71 8.94
N GLY A 342 12.25 12.90 9.21
CA GLY A 342 11.46 14.03 9.70
C GLY A 342 11.10 13.92 11.18
N ARG A 343 10.11 14.70 11.60
CA ARG A 343 9.60 14.76 12.98
C ARG A 343 8.23 14.11 13.12
N GLY A 344 7.39 14.25 12.11
CA GLY A 344 6.04 13.72 12.10
C GLY A 344 5.98 12.23 11.76
N ILE A 345 5.14 11.49 12.48
CA ILE A 345 4.75 10.12 12.17
C ILE A 345 3.23 10.05 12.18
N GLY A 346 2.60 9.76 11.05
CA GLY A 346 1.14 9.80 10.88
C GLY A 346 0.72 10.79 9.78
N PRO A 347 -0.48 10.64 9.16
CA PRO A 347 -0.78 11.32 7.89
C PRO A 347 -0.64 12.84 7.93
N ALA A 348 -1.29 13.52 8.87
CA ALA A 348 -1.25 14.99 8.96
C ALA A 348 0.10 15.54 9.43
N LEU A 349 0.77 14.84 10.36
CA LEU A 349 2.08 15.28 10.89
C LEU A 349 3.18 15.12 9.83
N GLU A 350 3.13 14.04 9.05
CA GLU A 350 4.05 13.87 7.92
C GLU A 350 3.74 14.86 6.78
N ALA A 351 2.47 15.24 6.58
CA ALA A 351 2.09 16.28 5.62
C ALA A 351 2.62 17.65 6.04
N ARG A 352 2.52 17.99 7.34
CA ARG A 352 3.10 19.21 7.91
C ARG A 352 4.60 19.30 7.62
N ASP A 353 5.33 18.22 7.83
CA ASP A 353 6.78 18.18 7.58
C ASP A 353 7.12 18.40 6.10
N VAL A 354 6.37 17.78 5.19
CA VAL A 354 6.51 18.00 3.74
C VAL A 354 6.24 19.47 3.39
N LEU A 355 5.17 20.06 3.92
CA LEU A 355 4.83 21.46 3.67
C LEU A 355 5.92 22.40 4.19
N ALA A 356 6.45 22.15 5.38
CA ALA A 356 7.53 22.95 5.95
C ALA A 356 8.79 22.94 5.06
N VAL A 357 9.17 21.76 4.53
CA VAL A 357 10.30 21.66 3.60
C VAL A 357 10.02 22.38 2.28
N LEU A 358 8.84 22.19 1.67
CA LEU A 358 8.51 22.83 0.39
C LEU A 358 8.45 24.36 0.52
N ARG A 359 7.88 24.87 1.62
CA ARG A 359 7.75 26.31 1.89
C ARG A 359 9.09 26.96 2.26
N GLY A 360 10.13 26.18 2.49
CA GLY A 360 11.45 26.68 2.89
C GLY A 360 11.49 27.17 4.34
N ASP A 361 10.65 26.62 5.21
CA ASP A 361 10.56 27.03 6.61
C ASP A 361 11.87 26.69 7.33
N PRO A 362 12.51 27.65 8.05
CA PRO A 362 13.77 27.39 8.77
C PRO A 362 13.67 26.27 9.82
N GLY A 363 12.45 26.03 10.33
CA GLY A 363 12.16 24.96 11.29
C GLY A 363 11.82 23.61 10.65
N GLY A 364 11.82 23.49 9.32
CA GLY A 364 11.52 22.25 8.60
C GLY A 364 12.57 21.15 8.82
N PRO A 365 12.19 19.86 8.71
CA PRO A 365 13.12 18.76 8.91
C PRO A 365 14.20 18.68 7.82
N ALA A 366 15.42 19.08 8.15
CA ALA A 366 16.56 19.09 7.24
C ALA A 366 16.91 17.69 6.69
N ASP A 367 16.77 16.64 7.50
CA ASP A 367 17.04 15.25 7.11
C ASP A 367 16.06 14.75 6.02
N LEU A 368 14.79 15.14 6.11
CA LEU A 368 13.79 14.88 5.06
C LEU A 368 14.16 15.62 3.76
N ALA A 369 14.54 16.89 3.87
CA ALA A 369 14.93 17.72 2.72
C ALA A 369 16.17 17.17 2.01
N GLN A 370 17.24 16.87 2.75
CA GLN A 370 18.50 16.32 2.23
C GLN A 370 18.27 14.97 1.55
N ARG A 371 17.53 14.06 2.20
CA ARG A 371 17.23 12.74 1.63
C ARG A 371 16.39 12.87 0.36
N ALA A 372 15.39 13.76 0.35
CA ALA A 372 14.59 14.01 -0.84
C ALA A 372 15.41 14.62 -1.98
N ALA A 373 16.30 15.56 -1.70
CA ALA A 373 17.17 16.17 -2.71
C ALA A 373 18.15 15.16 -3.31
N MET A 374 18.75 14.30 -2.50
CA MET A 374 19.60 13.21 -2.99
C MET A 374 18.83 12.27 -3.91
N LEU A 375 17.66 11.78 -3.49
CA LEU A 375 16.83 10.86 -4.28
C LEU A 375 16.30 11.53 -5.56
N ALA A 376 15.89 12.80 -5.49
CA ALA A 376 15.48 13.55 -6.66
C ALA A 376 16.66 13.76 -7.61
N GLY A 377 17.85 14.06 -7.10
CA GLY A 377 19.06 14.22 -7.90
C GLY A 377 19.40 12.99 -8.72
N GLU A 378 19.34 11.80 -8.11
CA GLU A 378 19.52 10.52 -8.82
C GLU A 378 18.50 10.37 -9.98
N LEU A 379 17.24 10.74 -9.76
CA LEU A 379 16.22 10.72 -10.82
C LEU A 379 16.47 11.78 -11.90
N LEU A 380 16.92 12.98 -11.53
CA LEU A 380 17.25 14.03 -12.49
C LEU A 380 18.37 13.58 -13.42
N GLU A 381 19.39 12.91 -12.89
CA GLU A 381 20.48 12.33 -13.69
C GLU A 381 19.99 11.17 -14.56
N MET A 382 19.19 10.25 -14.00
CA MET A 382 18.59 9.15 -14.77
C MET A 382 17.70 9.66 -15.93
N GLY A 383 17.02 10.78 -15.75
CA GLY A 383 16.16 11.41 -16.74
C GLY A 383 16.87 12.41 -17.66
N ASN A 384 18.20 12.57 -17.56
CA ASN A 384 18.99 13.58 -18.28
C ASN A 384 18.54 15.04 -18.06
N ALA A 385 17.86 15.33 -16.94
CA ALA A 385 17.50 16.68 -16.52
C ALA A 385 18.63 17.35 -15.69
N ALA A 386 19.63 16.59 -15.28
CA ALA A 386 20.86 17.08 -14.66
C ALA A 386 22.08 16.29 -15.19
N ALA A 387 23.25 16.94 -15.22
CA ALA A 387 24.51 16.26 -15.53
C ALA A 387 24.88 15.31 -14.38
N ALA A 388 25.56 14.20 -14.71
CA ALA A 388 26.04 13.25 -13.73
C ALA A 388 26.85 13.93 -12.61
N GLY A 389 26.53 13.63 -11.35
CA GLY A 389 27.16 14.22 -10.17
C GLY A 389 26.64 15.61 -9.77
N THR A 390 25.70 16.20 -10.53
CA THR A 390 25.10 17.52 -10.21
C THR A 390 23.64 17.43 -9.77
N GLY A 391 23.04 16.24 -9.80
CA GLY A 391 21.61 16.06 -9.55
C GLY A 391 21.18 16.58 -8.19
N ALA A 392 21.92 16.26 -7.13
CA ALA A 392 21.59 16.70 -5.77
C ALA A 392 21.60 18.23 -5.64
N SER A 393 22.62 18.91 -6.18
CA SER A 393 22.69 20.38 -6.12
C SER A 393 21.57 21.05 -6.92
N VAL A 394 21.16 20.46 -8.06
CA VAL A 394 20.01 20.95 -8.83
C VAL A 394 18.72 20.77 -8.03
N ALA A 395 18.52 19.61 -7.40
CA ALA A 395 17.35 19.34 -6.57
C ALA A 395 17.26 20.28 -5.36
N GLU A 396 18.39 20.53 -4.68
CA GLU A 396 18.48 21.50 -3.58
C GLU A 396 18.13 22.92 -4.04
N ALA A 397 18.63 23.35 -5.20
CA ALA A 397 18.30 24.65 -5.76
C ALA A 397 16.80 24.79 -6.05
N VAL A 398 16.17 23.76 -6.64
CA VAL A 398 14.72 23.71 -6.95
C VAL A 398 13.85 23.76 -5.70
N LEU A 399 14.31 23.17 -4.59
CA LEU A 399 13.67 23.33 -3.28
C LEU A 399 13.85 24.77 -2.76
N LYS A 400 15.08 25.27 -2.75
CA LYS A 400 15.42 26.57 -2.17
C LYS A 400 14.79 27.77 -2.88
N ASP A 401 14.64 27.71 -4.20
CA ASP A 401 14.04 28.79 -5.02
C ASP A 401 12.50 28.71 -5.13
N GLY A 402 11.89 27.73 -4.45
CA GLY A 402 10.44 27.56 -4.37
C GLY A 402 9.79 27.00 -5.64
N ARG A 403 10.55 26.57 -6.65
CA ARG A 403 9.99 25.88 -7.83
C ARG A 403 9.27 24.60 -7.44
N ALA A 404 9.84 23.80 -6.54
CA ALA A 404 9.19 22.59 -6.03
C ALA A 404 7.83 22.92 -5.38
N TRP A 405 7.76 23.97 -4.56
CA TRP A 405 6.51 24.38 -3.91
C TRP A 405 5.42 24.75 -4.92
N ARG A 406 5.73 25.63 -5.88
CA ARG A 406 4.79 26.02 -6.93
C ARG A 406 4.27 24.80 -7.69
N LYS A 407 5.18 23.88 -8.05
CA LYS A 407 4.83 22.66 -8.76
C LYS A 407 3.96 21.73 -7.92
N PHE A 408 4.22 21.61 -6.62
CA PHE A 408 3.39 20.83 -5.71
C PHE A 408 1.96 21.40 -5.64
N GLN A 409 1.82 22.73 -5.54
CA GLN A 409 0.50 23.39 -5.57
C GLN A 409 -0.23 23.10 -6.88
N GLU A 410 0.43 23.22 -8.04
CA GLU A 410 -0.16 22.90 -9.34
C GLU A 410 -0.69 21.45 -9.43
N ILE A 411 0.05 20.50 -8.85
CA ILE A 411 -0.36 19.09 -8.76
C ILE A 411 -1.59 18.93 -7.86
N CYS A 412 -1.59 19.51 -6.66
CA CYS A 412 -2.73 19.47 -5.75
C CYS A 412 -3.99 20.05 -6.39
N GLU A 413 -3.87 21.21 -7.05
CA GLU A 413 -4.98 21.85 -7.76
C GLU A 413 -5.47 21.01 -8.95
N ALA A 414 -4.57 20.28 -9.63
CA ALA A 414 -4.96 19.37 -10.71
C ALA A 414 -5.71 18.15 -10.21
N GLN A 415 -5.37 17.67 -9.01
CA GLN A 415 -6.00 16.51 -8.39
C GLN A 415 -7.35 16.83 -7.71
N GLY A 416 -7.79 18.09 -7.72
CA GLY A 416 -9.07 18.50 -7.15
C GLY A 416 -8.98 19.42 -5.94
N GLY A 417 -7.87 20.14 -5.79
CA GLY A 417 -7.72 21.27 -4.87
C GLY A 417 -6.83 20.98 -3.66
N MET A 418 -6.03 21.96 -3.28
CA MET A 418 -5.17 21.90 -2.11
C MET A 418 -5.96 22.09 -0.80
N ARG A 419 -5.54 21.39 0.25
CA ARG A 419 -6.12 21.39 1.59
C ARG A 419 -5.03 21.57 2.64
N GLU A 420 -5.45 22.03 3.81
CA GLU A 420 -4.59 22.03 4.99
C GLU A 420 -4.80 20.75 5.80
N PRO A 421 -3.73 20.15 6.34
CA PRO A 421 -3.82 18.90 7.08
C PRO A 421 -4.57 19.10 8.42
N PRO A 422 -5.36 18.11 8.87
CA PRO A 422 -6.14 18.24 10.09
C PRO A 422 -5.27 18.22 11.35
N VAL A 423 -5.72 18.93 12.39
CA VAL A 423 -5.01 19.05 13.66
C VAL A 423 -5.69 18.20 14.74
N ALA A 424 -4.89 17.48 15.53
CA ALA A 424 -5.44 16.65 16.62
C ALA A 424 -5.96 17.50 17.78
N PRO A 425 -7.18 17.19 18.29
CA PRO A 425 -7.75 17.87 19.46
C PRO A 425 -7.11 17.42 20.78
N CYS A 426 -6.55 16.21 20.83
CA CYS A 426 -5.96 15.64 22.04
C CYS A 426 -4.45 15.45 21.84
N ARG A 427 -3.66 15.93 22.81
CA ARG A 427 -2.19 15.83 22.78
C ARG A 427 -1.64 15.52 24.17
N GLN A 428 -0.54 14.78 24.22
CA GLN A 428 0.18 14.49 25.46
C GLN A 428 1.67 14.32 25.16
N GLU A 429 2.52 14.94 25.96
CA GLU A 429 3.97 14.78 25.86
C GLU A 429 4.41 13.48 26.54
N ILE A 430 5.33 12.77 25.89
CA ILE A 430 6.09 11.68 26.48
C ILE A 430 7.49 12.19 26.76
N VAL A 431 7.84 12.20 28.04
CA VAL A 431 9.07 12.82 28.55
C VAL A 431 10.18 11.81 28.80
N ALA A 432 11.42 12.29 28.84
CA ALA A 432 12.59 11.47 29.11
C ALA A 432 12.55 10.94 30.57
N PRO A 433 12.66 9.62 30.79
CA PRO A 433 12.63 9.05 32.14
C PRO A 433 13.90 9.38 32.94
N ARG A 434 15.00 9.70 32.25
CA ARG A 434 16.33 10.01 32.79
C ARG A 434 17.04 11.02 31.89
N SER A 435 18.06 11.69 32.43
CA SER A 435 18.96 12.54 31.64
C SER A 435 20.00 11.69 30.91
N GLY A 436 20.48 12.16 29.75
CA GLY A 436 21.53 11.48 28.99
C GLY A 436 21.44 11.72 27.49
N THR A 437 22.20 10.96 26.71
CA THR A 437 22.30 11.09 25.25
C THR A 437 21.37 10.12 24.52
N VAL A 438 20.59 10.62 23.56
CA VAL A 438 19.76 9.79 22.68
C VAL A 438 20.64 9.02 21.68
N ILE A 439 20.78 7.70 21.83
CA ILE A 439 21.64 6.88 20.96
C ILE A 439 20.91 6.14 19.85
N GLY A 440 19.58 6.11 19.89
CA GLY A 440 18.80 5.41 18.87
C GLY A 440 17.30 5.52 19.06
N MET A 441 16.56 5.16 18.02
CA MET A 441 15.09 5.14 18.02
C MET A 441 14.58 3.86 17.38
N ASP A 442 13.65 3.18 18.05
CA ASP A 442 13.02 1.98 17.49
C ASP A 442 11.84 2.37 16.58
N ASN A 443 12.11 2.35 15.26
CA ASN A 443 11.13 2.64 14.22
C ASN A 443 9.83 1.82 14.34
N ARG A 444 9.90 0.56 14.80
CA ARG A 444 8.74 -0.34 14.90
C ARG A 444 7.89 0.02 16.11
N ARG A 445 8.52 0.32 17.24
CA ARG A 445 7.82 0.77 18.46
C ARG A 445 7.16 2.12 18.25
N LEU A 446 7.86 3.09 17.67
CA LEU A 446 7.29 4.40 17.32
C LEU A 446 6.14 4.26 16.31
N ALA A 447 6.29 3.43 15.28
CA ALA A 447 5.20 3.12 14.36
C ALA A 447 3.99 2.50 15.06
N ARG A 448 4.21 1.63 16.07
CA ARG A 448 3.13 1.04 16.86
C ARG A 448 2.42 2.08 17.71
N VAL A 449 3.16 2.93 18.42
CA VAL A 449 2.59 4.03 19.23
C VAL A 449 1.70 4.93 18.36
N ALA A 450 2.17 5.36 17.18
CA ALA A 450 1.39 6.20 16.26
C ALA A 450 0.09 5.50 15.78
N LYS A 451 0.14 4.19 15.53
CA LYS A 451 -1.05 3.42 15.17
C LYS A 451 -2.05 3.31 16.31
N LEU A 452 -1.56 3.10 17.53
CA LEU A 452 -2.41 3.02 18.71
C LEU A 452 -3.10 4.37 19.00
N ALA A 453 -2.45 5.49 18.65
CA ALA A 453 -3.05 6.82 18.72
C ALA A 453 -4.17 7.03 17.67
N GLY A 454 -4.25 6.17 16.65
CA GLY A 454 -5.32 6.17 15.64
C GLY A 454 -4.84 6.21 14.19
N ALA A 455 -3.53 6.35 13.93
CA ALA A 455 -3.02 6.45 12.56
C ALA A 455 -3.11 5.09 11.80
N PRO A 456 -3.37 5.08 10.48
CA PRO A 456 -3.74 6.21 9.62
C PRO A 456 -5.24 6.53 9.62
N LYS A 457 -6.09 5.69 10.21
CA LYS A 457 -7.58 5.80 10.13
C LYS A 457 -8.09 7.14 10.63
N THR A 458 -7.42 7.71 11.64
CA THR A 458 -7.62 9.08 12.10
C THR A 458 -6.46 9.93 11.57
N PRO A 459 -6.66 10.75 10.52
CA PRO A 459 -5.54 11.40 9.82
C PRO A 459 -4.71 12.35 10.67
N CYS A 460 -5.31 12.98 11.69
CA CYS A 460 -4.62 13.87 12.62
C CYS A 460 -3.81 13.15 13.71
N ALA A 461 -3.98 11.82 13.86
CA ALA A 461 -3.31 11.05 14.89
C ALA A 461 -1.87 10.67 14.49
N GLY A 462 -1.01 10.51 15.49
CA GLY A 462 0.40 10.22 15.25
C GLY A 462 1.34 10.62 16.39
N ILE A 463 2.61 10.80 16.05
CA ILE A 463 3.68 11.25 16.95
C ILE A 463 4.42 12.41 16.30
N ASP A 464 4.75 13.42 17.11
CA ASP A 464 5.64 14.51 16.75
C ASP A 464 6.95 14.42 17.57
N LEU A 465 8.06 14.12 16.91
CA LEU A 465 9.37 13.94 17.55
C LEU A 465 10.04 15.28 17.84
N HIS A 466 10.55 15.45 19.07
CA HIS A 466 11.23 16.67 19.52
C HIS A 466 12.74 16.54 19.57
N VAL A 467 13.25 15.32 19.55
CA VAL A 467 14.67 15.01 19.73
C VAL A 467 15.23 14.26 18.52
N ARG A 468 16.56 14.24 18.39
CA ARG A 468 17.30 13.47 17.38
C ARG A 468 18.36 12.59 18.03
N THR A 469 18.81 11.56 17.30
CA THR A 469 19.96 10.77 17.71
C THR A 469 21.20 11.65 17.82
N GLY A 470 21.94 11.52 18.92
CA GLY A 470 23.10 12.33 19.29
C GLY A 470 22.78 13.53 20.18
N GLU A 471 21.50 13.85 20.43
CA GLU A 471 21.11 14.95 21.31
C GLU A 471 21.10 14.53 22.78
N PHE A 472 21.58 15.42 23.66
CA PHE A 472 21.42 15.29 25.10
C PHE A 472 20.02 15.75 25.52
N VAL A 473 19.40 15.00 26.43
CA VAL A 473 18.09 15.30 27.01
C VAL A 473 18.15 15.28 28.52
N GLU A 474 17.41 16.18 29.17
CA GLU A 474 17.24 16.15 30.63
C GLU A 474 16.05 15.27 31.04
N ARG A 475 16.10 14.68 32.23
CA ARG A 475 14.95 14.00 32.83
C ARG A 475 13.74 14.95 32.86
N GLY A 476 12.62 14.50 32.29
CA GLY A 476 11.39 15.29 32.19
C GLY A 476 11.30 16.13 30.91
N GLN A 477 12.35 16.22 30.10
CA GLN A 477 12.29 16.88 28.79
C GLN A 477 11.39 16.09 27.82
N PRO A 478 10.50 16.73 27.05
CA PRO A 478 9.70 16.05 26.04
C PRO A 478 10.58 15.37 24.96
N LEU A 479 10.38 14.06 24.78
CA LEU A 479 10.98 13.30 23.68
C LEU A 479 10.13 13.40 22.42
N TYR A 480 8.81 13.28 22.60
CA TYR A 480 7.83 13.41 21.54
C TYR A 480 6.43 13.71 22.09
N THR A 481 5.56 14.25 21.25
CA THR A 481 4.14 14.48 21.56
C THR A 481 3.27 13.46 20.85
N LEU A 482 2.37 12.81 21.59
CA LEU A 482 1.28 12.00 21.04
C LEU A 482 0.17 12.91 20.55
N HIS A 483 -0.39 12.59 19.38
CA HIS A 483 -1.54 13.25 18.79
C HIS A 483 -2.63 12.21 18.56
N ALA A 484 -3.85 12.48 19.03
CA ALA A 484 -4.98 11.55 18.87
C ALA A 484 -6.30 12.28 18.58
N GLY A 485 -7.22 11.59 17.90
CA GLY A 485 -8.56 12.10 17.60
C GLY A 485 -9.54 12.02 18.78
N SER A 486 -9.22 11.27 19.83
CA SER A 486 -10.06 11.13 21.02
C SER A 486 -9.25 10.90 22.29
N PRO A 487 -9.79 11.23 23.48
CA PRO A 487 -9.13 10.96 24.75
C PRO A 487 -8.82 9.47 24.99
N GLY A 488 -9.71 8.56 24.56
CA GLY A 488 -9.50 7.12 24.73
C GLY A 488 -8.33 6.58 23.90
N ALA A 489 -8.20 7.03 22.65
CA ALA A 489 -7.06 6.66 21.81
C ALA A 489 -5.75 7.25 22.36
N LEU A 490 -5.79 8.49 22.89
CA LEU A 490 -4.63 9.11 23.54
C LEU A 490 -4.17 8.30 24.76
N ALA A 491 -5.10 7.96 25.65
CA ALA A 491 -4.80 7.19 26.86
C ALA A 491 -4.19 5.83 26.52
N TYR A 492 -4.79 5.09 25.57
CA TYR A 492 -4.27 3.79 25.15
C TYR A 492 -2.87 3.86 24.54
N ALA A 493 -2.61 4.89 23.72
CA ALA A 493 -1.29 5.13 23.14
C ALA A 493 -0.26 5.55 24.20
N ALA A 494 -0.66 6.37 25.17
CA ALA A 494 0.19 6.81 26.29
C ALA A 494 0.57 5.63 27.20
N ASP A 495 -0.38 4.77 27.56
CA ASP A 495 -0.11 3.57 28.36
C ASP A 495 0.92 2.66 27.68
N TYR A 496 0.75 2.42 26.37
CA TYR A 496 1.72 1.64 25.60
C TYR A 496 3.08 2.34 25.50
N ALA A 497 3.11 3.66 25.25
CA ALA A 497 4.34 4.44 25.17
C ALA A 497 5.13 4.41 26.48
N HIS A 498 4.45 4.54 27.62
CA HIS A 498 5.06 4.43 28.94
C HIS A 498 5.59 3.01 29.22
N ALA A 499 4.91 1.96 28.77
CA ALA A 499 5.42 0.59 28.88
C ALA A 499 6.62 0.29 27.96
N GLN A 500 6.91 1.16 26.99
CA GLN A 500 7.98 1.01 26.00
C GLN A 500 9.05 2.10 26.17
N HIS A 501 9.67 2.18 27.36
CA HIS A 501 10.70 3.18 27.69
C HIS A 501 11.85 3.26 26.67
N ASP A 502 12.12 2.15 25.97
CA ASP A 502 13.18 2.02 24.96
C ASP A 502 12.72 2.34 23.53
N ALA A 503 11.58 3.01 23.32
CA ALA A 503 11.22 3.50 21.97
C ALA A 503 12.20 4.57 21.49
N VAL A 504 12.71 5.39 22.42
CA VAL A 504 13.81 6.33 22.23
C VAL A 504 14.87 5.97 23.28
N HIS A 505 16.02 5.47 22.82
CA HIS A 505 17.06 4.97 23.70
C HIS A 505 17.94 6.12 24.20
N VAL A 506 17.84 6.41 25.49
CA VAL A 506 18.69 7.40 26.19
C VAL A 506 19.66 6.63 27.10
N ILE A 507 20.97 6.86 26.96
CA ILE A 507 21.99 6.35 27.88
C ILE A 507 22.48 7.47 28.77
N GLU A 508 22.72 7.16 30.04
CA GLU A 508 23.37 8.10 30.96
C GLU A 508 24.80 8.32 30.48
N ASP A 509 25.26 9.56 30.50
CA ASP A 509 26.69 9.84 30.33
C ASP A 509 27.36 9.45 31.66
N ASP A 510 28.32 8.52 31.60
CA ASP A 510 29.11 8.04 32.76
C ASP A 510 29.86 9.18 33.48
#